data_AF-A0A9X1WWQ0-F1
#
_entry.id   AF-A0A9X1WWQ0-F1
#
_cell.length_a   1.000
_cell.length_b   1.000
_cell.length_c   1.000
_cell.angle_alpha   90.00
_cell.angle_beta   90.00
_cell.angle_gamma   90.00
#
_symmetry.space_group_name_H-M   'P 1'
#
loop_
_entity.id
_entity.type
_entity.pdbx_description
1 polymer ?
#
loop_
_entity_poly.entity_id
_entity_poly.type
_entity_poly.pdbx_seq_one_letter_code
_entity_poly.pdbx_strand_id
1 'polypeptide(L)' 'MSNTDTANKEKELLCTKDIMKRLNMGRNAATEIMNKLNPVQIGKRKYVSRAVLEYWIKTSKTI' A
#
# COMPACT_ATOMS: atom_id res chain seq x y z
N MET A 1 -11.87 -20.96 19.38
CA MET A 1 -11.26 -19.65 19.06
C MET A 1 -10.55 -19.80 17.74
N SER A 2 -11.15 -19.34 16.65
CA SER A 2 -10.62 -19.51 15.29
C SER A 2 -9.69 -18.35 14.97
N ASN A 3 -8.37 -18.58 15.00
CA ASN A 3 -7.35 -17.60 14.64
C ASN A 3 -7.34 -17.39 13.12
N THR A 4 -8.27 -16.60 12.58
CA THR A 4 -8.25 -16.11 11.20
C THR A 4 -7.40 -14.83 11.10
N ASP A 5 -6.10 -14.92 11.40
CA ASP A 5 -5.17 -13.79 11.29
C ASP A 5 -4.03 -14.04 10.28
N THR A 6 -4.28 -14.85 9.26
CA THR A 6 -3.32 -15.13 8.18
C THR A 6 -3.74 -14.56 6.81
N ALA A 7 -4.64 -13.59 6.77
CA ALA A 7 -5.19 -13.08 5.50
C ALA A 7 -4.35 -12.00 4.78
N ASN A 8 -3.16 -11.62 5.28
CA ASN A 8 -2.44 -10.46 4.75
C ASN A 8 -1.00 -10.74 4.27
N LYS A 9 -0.64 -12.01 4.03
CA LYS A 9 0.70 -12.37 3.53
C LYS A 9 0.89 -12.25 2.00
N GLU A 10 -0.17 -12.21 1.19
CA GLU A 10 -0.04 -12.54 -0.25
C GLU A 10 -0.34 -11.44 -1.28
N LYS A 11 -0.76 -10.23 -0.90
CA LYS A 11 -1.02 -9.20 -1.93
C LYS A 11 0.28 -8.55 -2.42
N GLU A 12 0.70 -8.95 -3.62
CA GLU A 12 1.78 -8.28 -4.37
C GLU A 12 1.39 -6.87 -4.81
N LEU A 13 0.11 -6.66 -5.16
CA LEU A 13 -0.44 -5.37 -5.55
C LEU A 13 -1.34 -4.81 -4.46
N LEU A 14 -1.03 -3.59 -4.02
CA LEU A 14 -1.71 -2.88 -2.94
C LEU A 14 -2.55 -1.76 -3.54
N CYS A 15 -3.84 -1.72 -3.17
CA CYS A 15 -4.70 -0.57 -3.50
C CYS A 15 -4.59 0.52 -2.43
N THR A 16 -5.21 1.69 -2.67
CA THR A 16 -5.20 2.80 -1.70
C THR A 16 -5.65 2.37 -0.29
N LYS A 17 -6.65 1.49 -0.19
CA LYS A 17 -7.14 0.98 1.10
C LYS A 17 -6.10 0.14 1.83
N ASP A 18 -5.29 -0.62 1.10
CA ASP A 18 -4.21 -1.43 1.68
C ASP A 18 -3.10 -0.51 2.22
N ILE A 19 -2.76 0.57 1.49
CA ILE A 19 -1.82 1.60 1.97
C ILE A 19 -2.34 2.29 3.25
N MET A 20 -3.61 2.69 3.27
CA MET A 20 -4.23 3.33 4.44
C MET A 20 -4.06 2.47 5.70
N LYS A 21 -4.36 1.17 5.60
CA LYS A 21 -4.21 0.22 6.71
C LYS A 21 -2.75 0.04 7.12
N ARG A 22 -1.85 -0.06 6.13
CA ARG A 22 -0.44 -0.39 6.37
C ARG A 22 0.36 0.77 6.96
N LEU A 23 0.03 2.00 6.59
CA LEU A 23 0.69 3.20 7.08
C LEU A 23 -0.12 3.95 8.15
N ASN A 24 -1.26 3.40 8.56
CA ASN A 24 -2.20 3.99 9.52
C ASN A 24 -2.51 5.47 9.20
N MET A 25 -2.99 5.74 7.98
CA MET A 25 -3.20 7.11 7.49
C MET A 25 -4.52 7.28 6.73
N GLY A 26 -4.93 8.55 6.59
CA GLY A 26 -6.12 8.95 5.86
C GLY A 26 -6.05 8.70 4.35
N ARG A 27 -7.23 8.70 3.71
CA ARG A 27 -7.38 8.40 2.27
C ARG A 27 -6.59 9.37 1.38
N ASN A 28 -6.57 10.66 1.70
CA ASN A 28 -5.90 11.67 0.89
C ASN A 28 -4.38 11.43 0.88
N ALA A 29 -3.77 11.28 2.06
CA ALA A 29 -2.35 10.94 2.20
C ALA A 29 -2.00 9.63 1.49
N ALA A 30 -2.82 8.58 1.66
CA ALA A 30 -2.59 7.31 0.96
C ALA A 30 -2.70 7.44 -0.57
N THR A 31 -3.59 8.31 -1.06
CA THR A 31 -3.75 8.59 -2.50
C THR A 31 -2.55 9.37 -3.03
N GLU A 32 -2.03 10.34 -2.27
CA GLU A 32 -0.82 11.08 -2.63
C GLU A 32 0.39 10.15 -2.72
N ILE A 33 0.61 9.29 -1.72
CA ILE A 33 1.67 8.29 -1.76
C ILE A 33 1.48 7.39 -2.97
N MET A 34 0.28 6.86 -3.18
CA MET A 34 0.00 6.01 -4.33
C MET A 34 0.37 6.70 -5.66
N ASN A 35 0.02 7.97 -5.83
CA ASN A 35 0.35 8.72 -7.04
C ASN A 35 1.86 9.00 -7.18
N LYS A 36 2.61 9.14 -6.07
CA LYS A 36 4.08 9.29 -6.07
C LYS A 36 4.81 7.99 -6.45
N LEU A 37 4.18 6.84 -6.23
CA LEU A 37 4.78 5.52 -6.44
C LEU A 37 4.50 4.93 -7.83
N ASN A 38 4.16 5.76 -8.82
CA ASN A 38 3.87 5.35 -10.21
C ASN A 38 2.91 4.14 -10.27
N PRO A 39 1.65 4.31 -9.85
CA PRO A 39 0.74 3.19 -9.69
C PRO A 39 0.28 2.66 -11.04
N VAL A 40 0.08 1.35 -11.13
CA VAL A 40 -0.54 0.70 -12.27
C VAL A 40 -2.05 0.80 -12.14
N GLN A 41 -2.73 1.20 -13.21
CA GLN A 41 -4.19 1.23 -13.25
C GLN A 41 -4.74 -0.09 -13.79
N ILE A 42 -5.61 -0.75 -13.02
CA ILE A 42 -6.31 -1.96 -13.40
C ILE A 42 -7.81 -1.68 -13.28
N GLY A 43 -8.48 -1.57 -14.43
CA GLY A 43 -9.85 -1.07 -14.52
C GLY A 43 -9.98 0.37 -13.98
N LYS A 44 -10.84 0.56 -12.97
CA LYS A 44 -11.07 1.86 -12.32
C LYS A 44 -10.21 2.08 -11.06
N ARG A 45 -9.33 1.14 -10.72
CA ARG A 45 -8.54 1.18 -9.47
C ARG A 45 -7.05 1.29 -9.77
N LYS A 46 -6.35 2.02 -8.90
CA LYS A 46 -4.89 2.14 -8.89
C LYS A 46 -4.29 1.15 -7.90
N TYR A 47 -3.16 0.58 -8.29
CA TYR A 47 -2.42 -0.40 -7.51
C TYR A 47 -0.94 -0.05 -7.54
N VAL A 48 -0.24 -0.31 -6.43
CA VAL A 48 1.22 -0.23 -6.35
C VAL A 48 1.77 -1.57 -5.92
N SER A 49 2.94 -1.96 -6.43
CA SER A 49 3.64 -3.13 -5.90
C SER A 49 3.99 -2.93 -4.43
N ARG A 50 3.80 -3.98 -3.63
CA ARG A 50 4.23 -4.02 -2.23
C ARG A 50 5.71 -3.70 -2.10
N ALA A 51 6.56 -4.23 -2.97
CA ALA A 51 8.01 -3.99 -2.92
C ALA A 51 8.33 -2.49 -3.08
N VAL A 52 7.62 -1.80 -3.98
CA VAL A 52 7.79 -0.36 -4.20
C VAL A 52 7.36 0.44 -2.97
N LEU A 53 6.23 0.09 -2.35
CA LEU A 53 5.78 0.74 -1.13
C LEU A 53 6.78 0.54 0.03
N GLU A 54 7.25 -0.69 0.24
CA GLU A 54 8.24 -1.01 1.29
C GLU A 54 9.56 -0.29 1.07
N TYR A 55 10.06 -0.25 -0.17
CA TYR A 55 11.26 0.49 -0.51
C TYR A 55 11.11 1.99 -0.19
N TRP A 56 9.98 2.58 -0.58
CA TRP A 56 9.69 3.99 -0.27
C TRP A 56 9.68 4.25 1.24
N ILE A 57 8.96 3.44 2.03
CA ILE A 57 8.92 3.56 3.50
C ILE A 57 10.32 3.51 4.09
N LYS A 58 11.16 2.58 3.61
CA LYS A 58 12.53 2.43 4.08
C LYS A 58 13.34 3.70 3.78
N THR A 59 13.26 4.23 2.56
CA THR A 59 13.99 5.43 2.16
C THR A 59 13.49 6.70 2.84
N SER A 60 12.19 6.83 3.08
CA SER A 60 11.59 8.02 3.72
C SER A 60 11.91 8.13 5.21
N LYS A 61 12.41 7.06 5.85
CA LYS A 61 12.85 7.07 7.26
C LYS A 61 14.34 7.33 7.45
N THR A 62 15.11 7.41 6.35
CA THR A 62 16.56 7.68 6.38
C THR A 62 16.88 9.16 6.15
N ILE A 63 15.86 9.98 5.86
CA ILE A 63 15.93 11.42 5.69
C ILE A 63 15.31 12.06 6.94
#